data_AF-A0A6B3IF22-F1
#
_entry.id   AF-A0A6B3IF22-F1
#
_cell.length_a   1.000
_cell.length_b   1.000
_cell.length_c   1.000
_cell.angle_alpha   90.00
_cell.angle_beta   90.00
_cell.angle_gamma   90.00
#
_symmetry.space_group_name_H-M   'P 1'
#
loop_
_entity.id
_entity.type
_entity.pdbx_description
1 polymer ?
#
loop_
_entity_poly.entity_id
_entity_poly.type
_entity_poly.pdbx_seq_one_letter_code
_entity_poly.pdbx_strand_id
1 'polypeptide(L)'
;MTDSPRPRDTRALPDRWRDTLLAARSGAPGPDPLPYAENLLVRWAEPQRRYHTTAHLTAVLDRIDTLAGYAADVHAVRLAAWFHDAVYRPDRT
;
A
#
# COMPACT_ATOMS: atom_id res chain seq x y z
N MET A 1 15.28 -10.52 22.74
CA MET A 1 14.33 -9.61 22.09
C MET A 1 13.64 -10.38 20.99
N THR A 2 12.61 -11.17 21.35
CA THR A 2 11.79 -11.92 20.40
C THR A 2 10.82 -10.94 19.74
N ASP A 3 11.06 -10.64 18.47
CA ASP A 3 10.12 -9.92 17.61
C ASP A 3 8.90 -10.82 17.37
N SER A 4 7.94 -10.77 18.30
CA SER A 4 6.64 -11.42 18.06
C SER A 4 6.00 -10.73 16.86
N PRO A 5 5.66 -11.46 15.79
CA PRO A 5 5.10 -10.85 14.60
C PRO A 5 3.84 -10.09 14.98
N ARG A 6 3.78 -8.81 14.61
CA ARG A 6 2.54 -8.02 14.77
C ARG A 6 1.39 -8.76 14.08
N PRO A 7 0.20 -8.78 14.70
CA PRO A 7 -0.98 -9.33 14.06
C PRO A 7 -1.22 -8.63 12.72
N ARG A 8 -1.62 -9.41 11.70
CA ARG A 8 -1.96 -8.88 10.37
C ARG A 8 -3.07 -7.86 10.49
N ASP A 9 -2.94 -6.76 9.75
CA ASP A 9 -3.95 -5.72 9.68
C ASP A 9 -5.16 -6.24 8.87
N THR A 10 -6.30 -6.39 9.54
CA THR A 10 -7.53 -6.92 8.95
C THR A 10 -8.37 -5.85 8.25
N ARG A 11 -7.94 -4.57 8.24
CA ARG A 11 -8.66 -3.50 7.55
C ARG A 11 -8.69 -3.73 6.05
N ALA A 12 -9.77 -3.29 5.43
CA ALA A 12 -9.91 -3.32 3.98
C ALA A 12 -8.86 -2.39 3.33
N LEU A 13 -8.40 -2.75 2.13
CA LEU A 13 -7.40 -1.99 1.39
C LEU A 13 -7.78 -0.50 1.18
N PRO A 14 -9.04 -0.13 0.88
CA PRO A 14 -9.42 1.29 0.80
C PRO A 14 -9.17 2.08 2.09
N ASP A 15 -9.39 1.47 3.26
CA ASP A 15 -9.14 2.11 4.54
C ASP A 15 -7.64 2.23 4.82
N ARG A 16 -6.86 1.17 4.51
CA ARG A 16 -5.39 1.22 4.60
C ARG A 16 -4.79 2.30 3.69
N TRP A 17 -5.36 2.52 2.51
CA TRP A 17 -4.98 3.62 1.62
C TRP A 17 -5.32 4.98 2.24
N ARG A 18 -6.55 5.16 2.72
CA ARG A 18 -6.98 6.40 3.38
C ARG A 18 -6.01 6.79 4.49
N ASP A 19 -5.70 5.85 5.38
CA ASP A 19 -4.82 6.09 6.51
C ASP A 19 -3.38 6.37 6.08
N THR A 20 -2.89 5.66 5.05
CA THR A 20 -1.56 5.92 4.47
C THR A 20 -1.46 7.34 3.93
N LEU A 21 -2.46 7.77 3.13
CA LEU A 21 -2.45 9.08 2.50
C LEU A 21 -2.62 10.22 3.51
N LEU A 22 -3.52 10.06 4.49
CA LEU A 22 -3.72 11.06 5.54
C LEU A 22 -2.48 11.22 6.40
N ALA A 23 -1.81 10.12 6.77
CA ALA A 23 -0.57 10.17 7.53
C ALA A 23 0.57 10.81 6.74
N ALA A 24 0.74 10.45 5.46
CA ALA A 24 1.77 11.04 4.60
C ALA A 24 1.56 12.55 4.37
N ARG A 25 0.30 13.03 4.35
CA ARG A 25 -0.02 14.46 4.21
C ARG A 25 0.26 15.29 5.46
N SER A 26 0.44 14.69 6.63
CA SER A 26 0.74 15.39 7.89
C SER A 26 -0.20 16.58 8.17
N GLY A 27 -1.51 16.40 7.92
CA GLY A 27 -2.54 17.43 8.13
C GLY A 27 -2.69 18.45 6.99
N ALA A 28 -1.88 18.38 5.94
CA ALA A 28 -2.07 19.22 4.76
C ALA A 28 -3.41 18.92 4.07
N PRO A 29 -4.14 19.96 3.59
CA PRO A 29 -5.37 19.77 2.85
C PRO A 29 -5.12 19.04 1.52
N GLY A 30 -6.13 18.35 1.02
CA GLY A 30 -6.04 17.66 -0.26
C GLY A 30 -7.36 17.00 -0.65
N PRO A 31 -7.44 16.43 -1.85
CA PRO A 31 -8.65 15.78 -2.33
C PRO A 31 -9.00 14.54 -1.48
N ASP A 32 -10.26 14.13 -1.54
CA ASP A 32 -10.75 12.88 -0.95
C ASP A 32 -9.83 11.70 -1.36
N PRO A 33 -9.31 10.92 -0.41
CA PRO A 33 -8.50 9.75 -0.71
C PRO A 33 -9.24 8.66 -1.50
N LEU A 34 -10.56 8.52 -1.36
CA LEU A 34 -11.31 7.36 -1.85
C LEU A 34 -11.21 7.12 -3.37
N PRO A 35 -11.43 8.12 -4.25
CA PRO A 35 -11.31 7.91 -5.70
C PRO A 35 -9.93 7.38 -6.13
N TYR A 36 -8.87 7.77 -5.43
CA TYR A 36 -7.51 7.28 -5.70
C TYR A 36 -7.33 5.84 -5.22
N ALA A 37 -7.97 5.46 -4.11
CA ALA A 37 -7.98 4.08 -3.61
C ALA A 37 -8.60 3.14 -4.66
N GLU A 38 -9.79 3.50 -5.15
CA GLU A 38 -10.52 2.74 -6.16
C GLU A 38 -9.69 2.59 -7.43
N ASN A 39 -9.12 3.70 -7.91
CA ASN A 39 -8.30 3.70 -9.12
C ASN A 39 -7.02 2.85 -8.97
N LEU A 40 -6.35 2.88 -7.81
CA LEU A 40 -5.20 2.03 -7.53
C LEU A 40 -5.59 0.55 -7.48
N LEU A 41 -6.68 0.22 -6.80
CA LEU A 41 -7.14 -1.16 -6.66
C LEU A 41 -7.58 -1.77 -7.99
N VAL A 42 -8.20 -0.98 -8.87
CA VAL A 42 -8.47 -1.39 -10.25
C VAL A 42 -7.18 -1.77 -10.97
N ARG A 43 -6.11 -0.95 -10.88
CA ARG A 43 -4.82 -1.27 -11.50
C ARG A 43 -4.19 -2.53 -10.93
N TRP A 44 -4.21 -2.69 -9.60
CA TRP A 44 -3.69 -3.88 -8.92
C TRP A 44 -4.50 -5.16 -9.21
N ALA A 45 -5.76 -5.01 -9.65
CA ALA A 45 -6.65 -6.11 -10.01
C ALA A 45 -6.68 -6.41 -11.52
N GLU A 46 -5.86 -5.73 -12.34
CA GLU A 46 -5.80 -5.96 -13.78
C GLU A 46 -5.51 -7.44 -14.11
N PRO A 47 -6.28 -8.06 -15.04
CA PRO A 47 -6.30 -9.51 -15.23
C PRO A 47 -4.98 -10.12 -15.72
N GLN A 48 -4.12 -9.32 -16.36
CA GLN A 48 -2.79 -9.78 -16.80
C GLN A 48 -1.79 -9.97 -15.65
N ARG A 49 -2.11 -9.50 -14.44
CA ARG A 49 -1.23 -9.61 -13.27
C ARG A 49 -1.36 -10.98 -12.64
N ARG A 50 -0.24 -11.70 -12.54
CA ARG A 50 -0.19 -13.01 -11.87
C ARG A 50 0.36 -12.91 -10.46
N TYR A 51 1.44 -12.16 -10.27
CA TYR A 51 2.11 -12.02 -8.97
C TYR A 51 1.82 -10.67 -8.31
N HIS A 52 2.04 -9.55 -9.01
CA HIS A 52 1.76 -8.21 -8.50
C HIS A 52 0.25 -7.90 -8.51
N THR A 53 -0.48 -8.55 -7.61
CA THR A 53 -1.93 -8.45 -7.41
C THR A 53 -2.24 -7.77 -6.08
N THR A 54 -3.53 -7.50 -5.80
CA THR A 54 -3.98 -6.98 -4.49
C THR A 54 -3.58 -7.88 -3.31
N ALA A 55 -3.44 -9.19 -3.52
CA ALA A 55 -2.94 -10.12 -2.51
C ALA A 55 -1.45 -9.87 -2.20
N HIS A 56 -0.63 -9.63 -3.22
CA HIS A 56 0.78 -9.29 -3.04
C HIS A 56 0.93 -7.92 -2.38
N LEU A 57 0.15 -6.91 -2.80
CA LEU A 57 0.12 -5.61 -2.15
C LEU A 57 -0.18 -5.73 -0.65
N THR A 58 -1.20 -6.52 -0.28
CA THR A 58 -1.53 -6.78 1.13
C THR A 58 -0.34 -7.38 1.88
N ALA A 59 0.31 -8.40 1.30
CA ALA A 59 1.47 -9.04 1.92
C ALA A 59 2.66 -8.09 2.11
N VAL A 60 2.91 -7.19 1.16
CA VAL A 60 3.95 -6.15 1.26
C VAL A 60 3.62 -5.16 2.37
N LEU A 61 2.38 -4.66 2.43
CA LEU A 61 1.95 -3.72 3.48
C LEU A 61 2.06 -4.35 4.88
N ASP A 62 1.67 -5.61 5.03
CA ASP A 62 1.80 -6.35 6.30
C ASP A 62 3.27 -6.49 6.73
N ARG A 63 4.18 -6.71 5.76
CA ARG A 63 5.61 -6.77 6.04
C ARG A 63 6.17 -5.39 6.44
N ILE A 64 5.70 -4.32 5.81
CA ILE A 64 6.06 -2.95 6.20
C ILE A 64 5.59 -2.66 7.63
N ASP A 65 4.39 -3.07 8.00
CA ASP A 65 3.87 -2.89 9.36
C ASP A 65 4.69 -3.65 10.41
N THR A 66 5.24 -4.82 10.05
CA THR A 66 6.20 -5.55 10.89
C THR A 66 7.51 -4.78 11.04
N LEU A 67 8.04 -4.24 9.94
CA LEU A 67 9.35 -3.56 9.90
C LEU A 67 9.28 -2.05 10.21
N ALA A 68 8.11 -1.53 10.57
CA ALA A 68 7.86 -0.10 10.72
C ALA A 68 8.86 0.61 11.65
N GLY A 69 9.33 -0.06 12.71
CA GLY A 69 10.29 0.52 13.67
C GLY A 69 11.69 0.75 13.11
N TYR A 70 12.01 0.19 11.94
CA TYR A 70 13.31 0.35 11.28
C TYR A 70 13.29 1.44 10.19
N ALA A 71 12.12 1.97 9.83
CA ALA A 71 12.00 2.99 8.80
C ALA A 71 12.19 4.40 9.40
N ALA A 72 13.02 5.22 8.76
CA ALA A 72 13.13 6.64 9.11
C ALA A 72 11.80 7.39 8.87
N ASP A 73 11.08 7.01 7.82
CA ASP A 73 9.72 7.48 7.53
C ASP A 73 8.87 6.31 7.03
N VAL A 74 8.10 5.70 7.92
CA VAL A 74 7.21 4.58 7.58
C VAL A 74 6.03 5.02 6.70
N HIS A 75 5.60 6.29 6.77
CA HIS A 75 4.47 6.78 5.99
C HIS A 75 4.86 6.93 4.52
N ALA A 76 6.05 7.46 4.24
CA ALA A 76 6.62 7.48 2.90
C ALA A 76 6.82 6.06 2.35
N VAL A 77 7.32 5.12 3.16
CA VAL A 77 7.50 3.71 2.74
C VAL A 77 6.16 3.04 2.39
N ARG A 78 5.12 3.22 3.23
CA ARG A 78 3.77 2.72 2.92
C ARG A 78 3.24 3.35 1.64
N LEU A 79 3.40 4.66 1.46
CA LEU A 79 2.96 5.36 0.25
C LEU A 79 3.68 4.80 -0.99
N ALA A 80 5.00 4.61 -0.93
CA ALA A 80 5.77 4.01 -2.01
C ALA A 80 5.28 2.58 -2.35
N ALA A 81 4.92 1.78 -1.35
CA ALA A 81 4.41 0.42 -1.57
C ALA A 81 3.10 0.39 -2.38
N TRP A 82 2.22 1.38 -2.22
CA TRP A 82 1.00 1.47 -3.04
C TRP A 82 1.31 1.69 -4.54
N PHE A 83 2.39 2.40 -4.85
CA PHE A 83 2.74 2.81 -6.20
C PHE A 83 3.81 1.96 -6.88
N HIS A 84 4.57 1.13 -6.15
CA HIS A 84 5.78 0.47 -6.65
C HIS A 84 5.59 -0.37 -7.92
N ASP A 85 4.40 -0.92 -8.14
CA ASP A 85 4.02 -1.60 -9.38
C ASP A 85 2.60 -1.21 -9.82
N ALA A 86 2.13 -0.02 -9.46
CA ALA A 86 0.79 0.44 -9.84
C ALA A 86 0.65 0.63 -11.36
N VAL A 87 1.75 0.88 -12.07
CA VAL A 87 1.79 0.94 -13.54
C VAL A 87 2.53 -0.31 -14.05
N TYR A 88 1.79 -1.29 -14.55
CA TYR A 88 2.34 -2.55 -15.06
C TYR A 88 2.07 -2.70 -16.56
N ARG A 89 3.13 -2.97 -17.32
CA ARG A 89 3.10 -3.05 -18.78
C ARG A 89 4.01 -4.20 -19.24
N PRO A 90 3.52 -5.44 -19.22
CA PRO A 90 4.32 -6.61 -19.56
C PRO A 90 4.72 -6.65 -21.04
N ASP A 91 3.95 -5.98 -21.91
CA ASP A 91 4.11 -6.08 -23.38
C ASP A 91 4.90 -4.93 -24.01
N ARG A 92 5.50 -4.04 -23.21
CA ARG A 92 6.32 -2.96 -23.74
C ARG A 92 7.78 -3.40 -23.77
N THR A 93 8.16 -3.94 -24.93
CA THR A 93 9.56 -4.12 -25.36
C THR A 93 10.07 -2.83 -26.00
#